data_AF-A0A6N7AZU9-F1
#
_entry.id   AF-A0A6N7AZU9-F1
#
_cell.length_a   1.000
_cell.length_b   1.000
_cell.length_c   1.000
_cell.angle_alpha   90.00
_cell.angle_beta   90.00
_cell.angle_gamma   90.00
#
_symmetry.space_group_name_H-M   'P 1'
#
loop_
_entity.id
_entity.type
_entity.pdbx_description
1 polymer ?
#
loop_
_entity_poly.entity_id
_entity_poly.type
_entity_poly.pdbx_seq_one_letter_code
_entity_poly.pdbx_strand_id
1 'polypeptide(L)'
;MPTFLDQERAEHALKVVKGMKGNSVGDKFAKLTAGFTATLISNGLGQSVATLRAKQEPQYLALYEALQSWLCEGKPFMPVSNKELINHIVTADMRTYMQAQAEAISYVEWLKKFAAAYLKTPD
;
A
#
# COMPACT_ATOMS: atom_id res chain seq x y z
N MET A 1 -11.18 -6.00 20.28
CA MET A 1 -10.14 -4.97 20.44
C MET A 1 -9.30 -4.95 19.19
N PRO A 2 -8.88 -3.77 18.66
CA PRO A 2 -7.95 -3.73 17.53
C PRO A 2 -6.67 -4.50 17.88
N THR A 3 -6.16 -5.30 16.95
CA THR A 3 -4.89 -5.99 17.13
C THR A 3 -3.74 -4.98 17.10
N PHE A 4 -2.61 -5.26 17.74
CA PHE A 4 -1.42 -4.40 17.65
C PHE A 4 -1.03 -4.12 16.19
N LEU A 5 -1.20 -5.11 15.31
CA LEU A 5 -0.93 -4.97 13.88
C LEU A 5 -1.91 -4.02 13.18
N ASP A 6 -3.19 -4.00 13.54
CA ASP A 6 -4.15 -3.02 13.01
C ASP A 6 -3.80 -1.59 13.41
N GLN A 7 -3.32 -1.40 14.65
CA GLN A 7 -2.86 -0.11 15.13
C GLN A 7 -1.63 0.37 14.34
N GLU A 8 -0.65 -0.50 14.10
CA GLU A 8 0.53 -0.19 13.29
C GLU A 8 0.16 0.16 11.83
N ARG A 9 -0.76 -0.61 11.22
CA ARG A 9 -1.27 -0.31 9.86
C ARG A 9 -1.86 1.08 9.82
N ALA A 10 -2.72 1.39 10.80
CA ALA A 10 -3.40 2.66 10.89
C ALA A 10 -2.40 3.81 11.09
N GLU A 11 -1.41 3.66 11.97
CA GLU A 11 -0.38 4.66 12.22
C GLU A 11 0.44 4.96 10.96
N HIS A 12 0.97 3.92 10.31
CA HIS A 12 1.76 4.08 9.10
C HIS A 12 0.93 4.69 7.95
N ALA A 13 -0.28 4.17 7.70
CA ALA A 13 -1.17 4.69 6.67
C ALA A 13 -1.55 6.16 6.92
N LEU A 14 -1.82 6.54 8.18
CA LEU A 14 -2.15 7.90 8.55
C LEU A 14 -0.97 8.85 8.30
N LYS A 15 0.26 8.43 8.60
CA LYS A 15 1.47 9.21 8.34
C LYS A 15 1.65 9.46 6.83
N VAL A 16 1.51 8.42 6.01
CA VAL A 16 1.58 8.51 4.54
C VAL A 16 0.55 9.51 4.01
N VAL A 17 -0.71 9.35 4.40
CA VAL A 17 -1.81 10.21 3.93
C VAL A 17 -1.64 11.66 4.38
N LYS A 18 -1.30 11.91 5.64
CA LYS A 18 -1.07 13.28 6.14
C LYS A 18 0.09 13.97 5.42
N GLY A 19 1.13 13.23 5.04
CA GLY A 19 2.25 13.75 4.25
C GLY A 19 1.87 14.26 2.85
N MET A 20 0.70 13.85 2.33
CA MET A 20 0.19 14.28 1.02
C MET A 20 -0.85 15.41 1.10
N LYS A 21 -1.22 15.85 2.31
CA LYS A 21 -2.25 16.88 2.48
C LYS A 21 -1.77 18.21 1.90
N GLY A 22 -2.63 18.85 1.07
CA GLY A 22 -2.30 20.11 0.40
C GLY A 22 -1.46 19.95 -0.87
N ASN A 23 -1.13 18.73 -1.27
CA ASN A 23 -0.48 18.41 -2.54
C ASN A 23 -1.55 18.03 -3.59
N SER A 24 -1.40 18.49 -4.84
CA SER A 24 -2.26 18.12 -5.98
C SER A 24 -2.27 16.62 -6.30
N VAL A 25 -1.30 15.86 -5.77
CA VAL A 25 -1.24 14.40 -5.85
C VAL A 25 -2.30 13.73 -4.95
N GLY A 26 -2.71 14.37 -3.85
CA GLY A 26 -3.58 13.78 -2.83
C GLY A 26 -4.94 13.29 -3.37
N ASP A 27 -5.58 14.08 -4.22
CA ASP A 27 -6.87 13.71 -4.83
C ASP A 27 -6.75 12.49 -5.75
N LYS A 28 -5.67 12.44 -6.54
CA LYS A 28 -5.40 11.31 -7.42
C LYS A 28 -5.07 10.05 -6.62
N PHE A 29 -4.33 10.20 -5.52
CA PHE A 29 -4.01 9.12 -4.60
C PHE A 29 -5.28 8.57 -3.91
N ALA A 30 -6.19 9.44 -3.47
CA ALA A 30 -7.48 9.03 -2.90
C ALA A 30 -8.34 8.25 -3.91
N LYS A 31 -8.41 8.71 -5.17
CA LYS A 31 -9.10 7.99 -6.25
C LYS A 31 -8.46 6.63 -6.54
N LEU A 32 -7.13 6.58 -6.61
CA LEU A 32 -6.38 5.35 -6.86
C LEU A 32 -6.62 4.31 -5.75
N THR A 33 -6.42 4.70 -4.49
CA THR A 33 -6.58 3.79 -3.33
C THR A 33 -8.02 3.29 -3.16
N ALA A 34 -9.03 4.06 -3.56
CA ALA A 34 -10.43 3.64 -3.51
C ALA A 34 -10.72 2.38 -4.35
N GLY A 35 -10.04 2.22 -5.51
CA GLY A 35 -10.19 1.08 -6.41
C GLY A 35 -9.12 0.00 -6.25
N PHE A 36 -7.97 0.32 -5.63
CA PHE A 36 -6.81 -0.57 -5.65
C PHE A 36 -6.98 -1.87 -4.87
N THR A 37 -7.81 -1.89 -3.82
CA THR A 37 -8.16 -3.14 -3.11
C THR A 37 -8.74 -4.19 -4.06
N ALA A 38 -9.65 -3.77 -4.96
CA ALA A 38 -10.23 -4.67 -5.96
C ALA A 38 -9.18 -5.16 -6.96
N THR A 39 -8.25 -4.30 -7.37
CA THR A 39 -7.11 -4.67 -8.23
C THR A 39 -6.24 -5.74 -7.59
N LEU A 40 -5.92 -5.60 -6.30
CA LEU A 40 -5.14 -6.60 -5.55
C LEU A 40 -5.84 -7.97 -5.48
N ILE A 41 -7.17 -7.97 -5.29
CA ILE A 41 -7.96 -9.21 -5.23
C ILE A 41 -8.03 -9.88 -6.61
N SER A 42 -8.29 -9.12 -7.68
CA SER A 42 -8.48 -9.67 -9.02
C SER A 42 -7.17 -10.10 -9.70
N ASN A 43 -6.11 -9.31 -9.57
CA ASN A 43 -4.86 -9.50 -10.32
C ASN A 43 -3.73 -10.07 -9.46
N GLY A 44 -3.94 -10.16 -8.14
CA GLY A 44 -2.91 -10.53 -7.18
C GLY A 44 -1.89 -9.42 -6.91
N LEU A 45 -1.03 -9.65 -5.91
CA LEU A 45 -0.04 -8.66 -5.47
C LEU A 45 1.01 -8.38 -6.55
N GLY A 46 1.54 -9.40 -7.23
CA GLY A 46 2.63 -9.25 -8.19
C GLY A 46 2.29 -8.34 -9.38
N GLN A 47 1.19 -8.63 -10.08
CA GLN A 47 0.76 -7.80 -11.22
C GLN A 47 0.36 -6.39 -10.78
N SER A 48 -0.27 -6.26 -9.62
CA SER A 48 -0.66 -4.95 -9.07
C SER A 48 0.56 -4.07 -8.81
N VAL A 49 1.58 -4.60 -8.13
CA VAL A 49 2.83 -3.88 -7.83
C VAL A 49 3.64 -3.58 -9.10
N ALA A 50 3.70 -4.51 -10.05
CA ALA A 50 4.32 -4.27 -11.36
C ALA A 50 3.63 -3.12 -12.12
N THR A 51 2.30 -3.06 -12.06
CA THR A 51 1.50 -1.98 -12.67
C THR A 51 1.81 -0.63 -12.02
N LEU A 52 1.92 -0.59 -10.69
CA LEU A 52 2.31 0.64 -9.98
C LEU A 52 3.69 1.13 -10.43
N ARG A 53 4.67 0.22 -10.59
CA ARG A 53 6.02 0.61 -11.06
C ARG A 53 6.06 1.03 -12.52
N ALA A 54 5.22 0.46 -13.38
CA ALA A 54 5.16 0.84 -14.78
C ALA A 54 4.60 2.26 -14.99
N LYS A 55 3.78 2.75 -14.04
CA LYS A 55 3.19 4.09 -14.09
C LYS A 55 4.13 5.12 -13.47
N GLN A 56 4.50 6.14 -14.23
CA GLN A 56 5.40 7.21 -13.80
C GLN A 56 4.67 8.39 -13.12
N GLU A 57 3.35 8.32 -12.95
CA GLU A 57 2.62 9.42 -12.31
C GLU A 57 2.78 9.37 -10.78
N PRO A 58 2.89 10.54 -10.11
CA PRO A 58 3.27 10.60 -8.70
C PRO A 58 2.38 9.77 -7.75
N GLN A 59 1.08 9.67 -8.01
CA GLN A 59 0.17 8.90 -7.15
C GLN A 59 0.42 7.39 -7.20
N TYR A 60 0.89 6.84 -8.33
CA TYR A 60 1.21 5.42 -8.44
C TYR A 60 2.54 5.11 -7.76
N LEU A 61 3.53 5.99 -7.93
CA LEU A 61 4.81 5.90 -7.22
C LEU A 61 4.61 6.01 -5.71
N ALA A 62 3.79 6.95 -5.25
CA ALA A 62 3.45 7.12 -3.84
C ALA A 62 2.78 5.87 -3.25
N LEU A 63 1.88 5.21 -3.98
CA LEU A 63 1.25 3.97 -3.51
C LEU A 63 2.25 2.80 -3.51
N TYR A 64 3.12 2.72 -4.51
CA TYR A 64 4.20 1.74 -4.54
C TYR A 64 5.14 1.91 -3.33
N GLU A 65 5.58 3.14 -3.07
CA GLU A 65 6.47 3.47 -1.95
C GLU A 65 5.81 3.16 -0.60
N ALA A 66 4.53 3.49 -0.43
CA ALA A 66 3.78 3.19 0.78
C ALA A 66 3.62 1.67 1.01
N LEU A 67 3.45 0.88 -0.05
CA LEU A 67 3.41 -0.59 0.04
C LEU A 67 4.80 -1.16 0.32
N GLN A 68 5.83 -0.62 -0.34
CA GLN A 68 7.20 -1.06 -0.14
C GLN A 68 7.66 -0.80 1.29
N SER A 69 7.46 0.41 1.83
CA SER A 69 7.84 0.71 3.21
C SER A 69 7.06 -0.16 4.19
N TRP A 70 5.74 -0.32 4.00
CA TRP A 70 4.92 -1.12 4.91
C TRP A 70 5.28 -2.62 4.90
N LEU A 71 5.43 -3.21 3.71
CA LEU A 71 5.65 -4.64 3.58
C LEU A 71 7.11 -5.05 3.81
N CYS A 72 8.09 -4.19 3.50
CA CYS A 72 9.51 -4.51 3.64
C CYS A 72 10.12 -4.12 5.01
N GLU A 73 9.48 -3.26 5.81
CA GLU A 73 10.02 -2.85 7.11
C GLU A 73 9.56 -3.77 8.24
N GLY A 74 10.42 -4.73 8.62
CA GLY A 74 10.36 -5.39 9.93
C GLY A 74 9.22 -6.40 10.11
N LYS A 75 8.58 -6.86 9.04
CA LYS A 75 7.49 -7.84 9.13
C LYS A 75 8.01 -9.28 9.08
N PRO A 76 7.44 -10.23 9.85
CA PRO A 76 7.94 -11.61 9.93
C PRO A 76 7.95 -12.37 8.59
N PHE A 77 7.06 -12.00 7.66
CA PHE A 77 6.96 -12.60 6.33
C PHE A 77 7.86 -11.92 5.29
N MET A 78 8.49 -10.80 5.61
CA MET A 78 9.38 -10.05 4.72
C MET A 78 10.60 -9.61 5.53
N PRO A 79 11.62 -10.49 5.67
CA PRO A 79 12.83 -10.13 6.42
C PRO A 79 13.46 -8.89 5.79
N VAL A 80 13.86 -7.94 6.64
CA VAL A 80 14.46 -6.67 6.24
C VAL A 80 15.63 -6.95 5.30
N SER A 81 15.41 -6.64 4.03
CA SER A 81 16.40 -6.73 2.98
C SER A 81 16.29 -5.42 2.21
N ASN A 82 17.42 -4.79 1.88
CA ASN A 82 17.52 -3.61 1.00
C ASN A 82 17.03 -3.88 -0.45
N LYS A 83 16.16 -4.87 -0.64
CA LYS A 83 15.63 -5.28 -1.94
C LYS A 83 14.27 -4.67 -2.16
N GLU A 84 14.06 -4.18 -3.37
CA GLU A 84 12.76 -3.66 -3.82
C GLU A 84 11.63 -4.67 -3.61
N LEU A 85 10.43 -4.17 -3.30
CA LEU A 85 9.23 -4.98 -3.05
C LEU A 85 8.98 -6.00 -4.18
N ILE A 86 9.18 -5.58 -5.43
CA ILE A 86 8.95 -6.45 -6.60
C ILE A 86 9.88 -7.67 -6.63
N ASN A 87 11.14 -7.51 -6.20
CA ASN A 87 12.09 -8.62 -6.14
C ASN A 87 11.65 -9.64 -5.09
N HIS A 88 11.20 -9.17 -3.92
CA HIS A 88 10.67 -10.05 -2.88
C HIS A 88 9.47 -10.85 -3.37
N ILE A 89 8.52 -10.20 -4.04
CA ILE A 89 7.31 -10.87 -4.54
C ILE A 89 7.65 -12.00 -5.51
N VAL A 90 8.62 -11.79 -6.41
CA VAL A 90 8.98 -12.77 -7.44
C VAL A 90 9.81 -13.94 -6.86
N THR A 91 10.56 -13.72 -5.78
CA THR A 91 11.38 -14.76 -5.16
C THR A 91 10.74 -15.44 -3.94
N ALA A 92 9.57 -14.96 -3.49
CA ALA A 92 8.89 -15.48 -2.31
C ALA A 92 8.32 -16.88 -2.55
N ASP A 93 8.35 -17.71 -1.50
CA ASP A 93 7.56 -18.94 -1.50
C ASP A 93 6.04 -18.64 -1.45
N MET A 94 5.23 -19.65 -1.76
CA MET A 94 3.77 -19.51 -1.83
C MET A 94 3.14 -18.98 -0.52
N ARG A 95 3.62 -19.45 0.64
CA ARG A 95 3.07 -19.04 1.94
C ARG A 95 3.37 -17.57 2.20
N THR A 96 4.62 -17.18 1.98
CA THR A 96 5.09 -15.79 2.11
C THR A 96 4.32 -14.86 1.18
N TYR A 97 4.13 -15.26 -0.09
CA TYR A 97 3.36 -14.50 -1.07
C TYR A 97 1.91 -14.29 -0.63
N MET A 98 1.23 -15.35 -0.17
CA MET A 98 -0.16 -15.26 0.30
C MET A 98 -0.29 -14.35 1.53
N GLN A 99 0.66 -14.41 2.46
CA GLN A 99 0.70 -13.53 3.63
C GLN A 99 0.90 -12.06 3.23
N ALA A 100 1.85 -11.78 2.33
CA ALA A 100 2.09 -10.44 1.82
C ALA A 100 0.86 -9.88 1.07
N GLN A 101 0.15 -10.73 0.31
CA GLN A 101 -1.07 -10.31 -0.39
C GLN A 101 -2.20 -9.95 0.59
N ALA A 102 -2.44 -10.79 1.60
CA ALA A 102 -3.46 -10.53 2.63
C ALA A 102 -3.13 -9.25 3.44
N GLU A 103 -1.85 -9.06 3.74
CA GLU A 103 -1.36 -7.86 4.42
C GLU A 103 -1.55 -6.60 3.55
N ALA A 104 -1.17 -6.65 2.28
CA ALA A 104 -1.31 -5.54 1.35
C ALA A 104 -2.77 -5.08 1.22
N ILE A 105 -3.72 -6.02 1.12
CA ILE A 105 -5.15 -5.73 1.09
C ILE A 105 -5.60 -4.99 2.37
N SER A 106 -5.21 -5.51 3.53
CA SER A 106 -5.57 -4.93 4.83
C SER A 106 -5.00 -3.51 5.00
N TYR A 107 -3.77 -3.30 4.55
CA TYR A 107 -3.10 -2.01 4.61
C TYR A 107 -3.69 -0.98 3.62
N VAL A 108 -3.98 -1.38 2.38
CA VAL A 108 -4.60 -0.50 1.38
C VAL A 108 -6.00 -0.05 1.81
N GLU A 109 -6.76 -0.89 2.53
CA GLU A 109 -8.04 -0.48 3.12
C GLU A 109 -7.88 0.66 4.15
N TRP A 110 -6.80 0.65 4.95
CA TRP A 110 -6.48 1.78 5.84
C TRP A 110 -6.10 3.05 5.07
N LEU A 111 -5.25 2.93 4.04
CA LEU A 111 -4.90 4.04 3.16
C LEU A 111 -6.14 4.67 2.52
N LYS A 112 -7.05 3.85 1.99
CA LYS A 112 -8.32 4.27 1.40
C LYS A 112 -9.17 5.06 2.39
N LYS A 113 -9.38 4.53 3.60
CA LYS A 113 -10.17 5.20 4.65
C LYS A 113 -9.60 6.57 5.00
N PHE A 114 -8.29 6.67 5.21
CA PHE A 114 -7.67 7.93 5.57
C PHE A 114 -7.58 8.90 4.39
N ALA A 115 -7.29 8.43 3.17
CA ALA A 115 -7.27 9.28 1.99
C ALA A 115 -8.65 9.91 1.74
N ALA A 116 -9.72 9.12 1.89
CA ALA A 116 -11.09 9.64 1.82
C ALA A 116 -11.39 10.69 2.90
N ALA A 117 -10.85 10.54 4.11
CA ALA A 117 -11.09 11.45 5.23
C ALA A 117 -10.25 12.75 5.19
N TYR A 118 -9.01 12.68 4.68
CA TYR A 118 -8.03 13.77 4.83
C TYR A 118 -7.58 14.42 3.53
N LEU A 119 -7.75 13.75 2.38
CA LEU A 119 -7.28 14.23 1.08
C LEU A 119 -8.42 14.64 0.15
N LYS A 120 -9.58 13.98 0.24
CA LYS A 120 -10.71 14.32 -0.62
C LYS A 120 -11.25 15.71 -0.26
N THR A 121 -11.20 16.64 -1.19
CA THR A 121 -11.91 17.93 -1.09
C THR A 121 -13.41 17.66 -1.07
N PRO A 122 -14.19 18.34 -0.21
CA PRO A 122 -15.65 18.31 -0.29
C PRO A 122 -16.08 18.74 -1.70
N ASP A 123 -16.98 17.97 -2.30
CA ASP A 123 -17.65 18.32 -3.58
C ASP A 123 -18.41 19.65 -3.45
#